data_AF-A0A285R0L9-F1
#
_entry.id   AF-A0A285R0L9-F1
#
_cell.length_a   1.000
_cell.length_b   1.000
_cell.length_c   1.000
_cell.angle_alpha   90.00
_cell.angle_beta   90.00
_cell.angle_gamma   90.00
#
_symmetry.space_group_name_H-M   'P 1'
#
loop_
_entity.id
_entity.type
_entity.pdbx_description
1 polymer ?
#
loop_
_entity_poly.entity_id
_entity_poly.type
_entity_poly.pdbx_seq_one_letter_code
_entity_poly.pdbx_strand_id
1 'polypeptide(L)' 'MLTAMASGRINSPESMKMASDVFHAFGGSWEAVEQAAVPRADGVHVIPRRAIADALKKKSA' A
#
# COMPACT_ATOMS: atom_id res chain seq x y z
N MET A 1 30.96 -0.96 -4.66
CA MET A 1 29.79 -0.23 -5.19
C MET A 1 28.60 -0.61 -4.33
N LEU A 2 28.11 0.32 -3.51
CA LEU A 2 26.92 0.09 -2.68
C LEU A 2 25.71 0.48 -3.54
N THR A 3 24.93 -0.49 -3.98
CA THR A 3 23.68 -0.25 -4.71
C THR A 3 22.77 0.54 -3.78
N ALA A 4 22.62 1.84 -4.02
CA ALA A 4 21.66 2.66 -3.33
C ALA A 4 20.27 2.05 -3.60
N MET A 5 19.78 1.26 -2.65
CA MET A 5 18.38 0.90 -2.58
C MET A 5 17.64 2.23 -2.56
N ALA A 6 17.01 2.59 -3.68
CA ALA A 6 16.16 3.74 -3.76
C ALA A 6 14.98 3.47 -2.81
N SER A 7 15.16 3.78 -1.52
CA SER A 7 14.06 3.94 -0.60
C SER A 7 13.26 5.10 -1.16
N GLY A 8 12.28 4.80 -2.01
CA GLY A 8 11.39 5.80 -2.60
C GLY A 8 10.85 6.62 -1.45
N ARG A 9 11.31 7.88 -1.35
CA ARG A 9 10.85 8.77 -0.30
C ARG A 9 9.35 8.93 -0.52
N ILE A 10 8.55 8.63 0.50
CA ILE A 10 7.09 8.84 0.52
C ILE A 10 6.71 10.34 0.38
N ASN A 11 7.68 11.23 0.10
CA ASN A 11 7.50 12.67 0.06
C ASN A 11 7.23 13.24 -1.34
N SER A 12 6.90 12.40 -2.33
CA SER A 12 6.39 12.89 -3.61
C SER A 12 4.86 13.00 -3.59
N PRO A 13 4.25 13.97 -4.27
CA PRO A 13 2.79 14.07 -4.40
C PRO A 13 2.14 12.77 -4.88
N GLU A 14 2.81 12.04 -5.76
CA GLU A 14 2.34 10.75 -6.30
C GLU A 14 2.33 9.66 -5.22
N SER A 15 3.36 9.63 -4.36
CA SER A 15 3.45 8.68 -3.25
C SER A 15 2.37 8.94 -2.20
N MET A 16 2.12 10.22 -1.89
CA MET A 16 1.04 10.63 -0.98
C MET A 16 -0.34 10.31 -1.56
N LYS A 17 -0.55 10.56 -2.85
CA LYS A 17 -1.80 10.21 -3.53
C LYS A 17 -2.04 8.70 -3.51
N MET A 18 -1.02 7.90 -3.81
CA MET A 18 -1.13 6.45 -3.78
C MET A 18 -1.47 5.93 -2.38
N ALA A 19 -0.83 6.46 -1.33
CA ALA A 19 -1.14 6.10 0.05
C ALA A 19 -2.59 6.46 0.42
N SER A 20 -3.07 7.63 0.01
CA SER A 20 -4.46 8.07 0.21
C SER A 20 -5.46 7.18 -0.52
N ASP A 21 -5.21 6.87 -1.79
CA ASP A 21 -6.08 6.01 -2.60
C ASP A 21 -6.17 4.60 -2.00
N VAL A 22 -5.06 4.06 -1.50
CA VAL A 22 -5.02 2.78 -0.76
C VAL A 22 -5.83 2.88 0.53
N PHE A 23 -5.60 3.89 1.37
CA PHE A 23 -6.35 4.09 2.61
C PHE A 23 -7.86 4.13 2.37
N HIS A 24 -8.30 4.85 1.33
CA HIS A 24 -9.72 4.95 0.96
C HIS A 24 -10.29 3.68 0.31
N ALA A 25 -9.46 2.84 -0.31
CA ALA A 25 -9.86 1.52 -0.80
C ALA A 25 -10.23 0.60 0.37
N PHE A 26 -9.51 0.70 1.48
CA PHE A 26 -9.76 -0.05 2.72
C PHE A 26 -10.71 0.68 3.70
N GLY A 27 -11.61 1.52 3.16
CA GLY A 27 -12.65 2.17 3.96
C GLY A 27 -12.14 3.21 4.97
N GLY A 28 -10.89 3.66 4.83
CA GLY A 28 -10.28 4.59 5.79
C GLY A 28 -9.82 3.93 7.09
N SER A 29 -9.52 2.63 7.08
CA SER A 29 -8.98 1.90 8.23
C SER A 29 -7.54 1.45 7.98
N TRP A 30 -6.58 2.00 8.75
CA TRP A 30 -5.18 1.56 8.69
C TRP A 30 -5.01 0.11 9.18
N GLU A 31 -5.85 -0.34 10.11
CA GLU A 31 -5.86 -1.74 10.55
C GLU A 31 -6.23 -2.68 9.39
N ALA A 32 -7.24 -2.33 8.59
CA ALA A 32 -7.62 -3.12 7.42
C ALA A 32 -6.53 -3.12 6.33
N VAL A 33 -5.81 -2.00 6.18
CA VAL A 33 -4.63 -1.89 5.30
C VAL A 33 -3.52 -2.84 5.77
N GLU A 34 -3.24 -2.87 7.08
CA GLU A 34 -2.21 -3.72 7.67
C GLU A 34 -2.54 -5.21 7.55
N GLN A 35 -3.79 -5.61 7.79
CA GLN A 35 -4.25 -6.99 7.62
C GLN A 35 -4.12 -7.49 6.17
N ALA A 36 -4.19 -6.59 5.19
CA ALA A 36 -4.02 -6.92 3.78
C ALA A 36 -2.56 -6.92 3.32
N ALA A 37 -1.64 -6.45 4.15
CA ALA A 37 -0.22 -6.41 3.85
C ALA A 37 0.43 -7.78 4.00
N VAL A 38 1.43 -8.07 3.16
CA VAL A 38 2.18 -9.32 3.16
C VAL A 38 3.66 -8.98 3.38
N PRO A 39 4.35 -9.61 4.34
CA PRO A 39 5.77 -9.41 4.54
C PRO A 39 6.57 -9.98 3.37
N ARG A 40 7.56 -9.24 2.89
CA ARG A 40 8.58 -9.74 1.96
C ARG A 40 9.82 -10.23 2.71
N ALA A 41 10.70 -10.93 1.98
CA ALA A 41 11.93 -11.51 2.54
C ALA A 41 12.89 -10.47 3.14
N ASP A 42 12.75 -9.20 2.74
CA ASP A 42 13.51 -8.04 3.25
C ASP A 42 12.85 -7.36 4.46
N GLY A 43 11.74 -7.90 4.98
CA GLY A 43 10.99 -7.34 6.10
C GLY A 43 10.05 -6.19 5.73
N VAL A 44 9.96 -5.82 4.44
CA VAL A 44 9.03 -4.79 3.98
C VAL A 44 7.63 -5.40 3.84
N HIS A 45 6.67 -4.80 4.52
CA HIS A 45 5.25 -5.10 4.31
C HIS A 45 4.76 -4.45 3.03
N VAL A 46 4.22 -5.25 2.11
CA VAL A 46 3.66 -4.77 0.84
C VAL A 46 2.18 -5.09 0.75
N ILE A 47 1.42 -4.18 0.14
CA ILE A 47 0.00 -4.41 -0.15
C ILE A 47 -0.11 -4.82 -1.62
N PRO A 48 -0.51 -6.07 -1.94
CA PRO A 48 -0.62 -6.50 -3.32
C PRO A 48 -1.72 -5.73 -4.08
N ARG A 49 -1.48 -5.38 -5.35
CA ARG A 49 -2.48 -4.68 -6.19
C ARG A 49 -3.84 -5.39 -6.26
N ARG A 50 -3.84 -6.74 -6.22
CA ARG A 50 -5.07 -7.54 -6.18
C ARG A 50 -5.92 -7.24 -4.94
N ALA A 51 -5.29 -7.07 -3.77
CA ALA A 51 -5.99 -6.79 -2.52
C ALA A 51 -6.66 -5.42 -2.55
N ILE A 52 -6.01 -4.42 -3.16
CA ILE A 52 -6.58 -3.10 -3.39
C ILE A 52 -7.80 -3.20 -4.32
N ALA A 53 -7.69 -3.93 -5.43
CA ALA A 53 -8.79 -4.10 -6.37
C ALA A 53 -10.00 -4.82 -5.74
N ASP A 54 -9.76 -5.83 -4.91
CA ASP A 54 -10.83 -6.55 -4.21
C ASP A 54 -11.49 -5.68 -3.13
N ALA A 55 -10.72 -4.86 -2.41
CA ALA A 55 -11.25 -3.89 -1.45
C ALA A 55 -12.16 -2.85 -2.13
N LEU A 56 -11.74 -2.34 -3.30
CA LEU A 56 -12.54 -1.41 -4.11
C LEU A 56 -13.84 -2.05 -4.59
N LYS A 57 -13.82 -3.30 -5.05
CA LYS A 57 -15.03 -4.02 -5.46
C LYS A 57 -16.01 -4.21 -4.31
N LYS A 58 -15.52 -4.58 -3.12
CA LYS A 58 -16.36 -4.75 -1.92
C LYS A 58 -17.06 -3.46 -1.50
N LYS A 59 -16.43 -2.30 -1.74
CA LYS A 59 -17.02 -0.99 -1.45
C LYS A 59 -18.16 -0.59 -2.40
N SER A 60 -18.19 -1.16 -3.60
CA SER A 60 -19.20 -0.87 -4.63
C SER A 60 -20.39 -1.85 -4.64
N ALA A 61 -20.34 -2.88 -3.79
CA ALA A 61 -21.42 -3.84 -3.57
C ALA A 61 -22.26 -3.43 -2.37
#